data_AF-X1EB48-F1
#
_entry.id   AF-X1EB48-F1
#
_cell.length_a   1.000
_cell.length_b   1.000
_cell.length_c   1.000
_cell.angle_alpha   90.00
_cell.angle_beta   90.00
_cell.angle_gamma   90.00
#
_symmetry.space_group_name_H-M   'P 1'
#
loop_
_entity.id
_entity.type
_entity.pdbx_description
1 polymer ?
#
loop_
_entity_poly.entity_id
_entity_poly.type
_entity_poly.pdbx_seq_one_letter_code
_entity_poly.pdbx_strand_id
1 'polypeptide(L)' 'MIGDNVKKFRKKKGLTQDGLARKADIPYTTLTKLESNVVKKPSV' A
#
# COMPACT_ATOMS: atom_id res chain seq x y z
N MET A 1 -7.62 3.20 8.85
CA MET A 1 -6.84 3.70 7.69
C MET A 1 -6.89 2.66 6.58
N ILE A 2 -7.39 3.01 5.40
CA ILE A 2 -7.55 2.08 4.27
C ILE A 2 -6.20 1.52 3.80
N GLY A 3 -5.17 2.37 3.74
CA GLY A 3 -3.81 1.96 3.37
C GLY A 3 -3.19 0.90 4.29
N ASP A 4 -3.45 0.99 5.59
CA ASP A 4 -2.92 0.02 6.57
C ASP A 4 -3.56 -1.36 6.40
N ASN A 5 -4.86 -1.40 6.10
CA ASN A 5 -5.57 -2.64 5.80
C ASN A 5 -5.08 -3.27 4.49
N VAL A 6 -4.83 -2.47 3.45
CA VAL A 6 -4.24 -2.94 2.19
C VAL A 6 -2.84 -3.52 2.43
N LYS A 7 -2.00 -2.85 3.23
CA LYS A 7 -0.67 -3.34 3.61
C LYS A 7 -0.72 -4.64 4.40
N LYS A 8 -1.66 -4.77 5.34
CA LYS A 8 -1.90 -6.01 6.08
C LYS A 8 -2.34 -7.14 5.16
N PHE A 9 -3.28 -6.89 4.25
CA PHE A 9 -3.75 -7.88 3.28
C PHE A 9 -2.63 -8.34 2.35
N ARG A 10 -1.83 -7.39 1.86
CA ARG A 10 -0.65 -7.64 1.02
C ARG A 10 0.36 -8.54 1.71
N LYS A 11 0.73 -8.21 2.96
CA LYS A 11 1.63 -9.02 3.78
C LYS A 11 1.06 -10.40 4.08
N LYS A 12 -0.23 -10.50 4.40
CA LYS A 12 -0.92 -11.78 4.67
C LYS A 12 -0.92 -12.70 3.44
N LYS A 13 -0.96 -12.13 2.23
CA LYS A 13 -0.81 -12.86 0.97
C LYS A 13 0.64 -13.08 0.53
N GLY A 14 1.64 -12.63 1.28
CA GLY A 14 3.05 -12.73 0.90
C GLY A 14 3.41 -11.93 -0.36
N LEU A 15 2.61 -10.92 -0.72
CA LEU A 15 2.80 -10.15 -1.94
C LEU A 15 3.72 -8.95 -1.70
N THR A 16 4.54 -8.62 -2.69
CA THR A 16 5.24 -7.33 -2.75
C THR A 16 4.28 -6.24 -3.24
N GLN A 17 4.64 -4.96 -3.07
CA GLN A 17 3.84 -3.86 -3.60
C GLN A 17 3.72 -3.98 -5.12
N ASP A 18 4.82 -4.30 -5.80
CA ASP A 18 4.82 -4.59 -7.23
C ASP A 18 3.90 -5.78 -7.60
N GLY A 19 4.01 -6.89 -6.86
CA GLY A 19 3.17 -8.07 -7.13
C GLY A 19 1.67 -7.82 -6.90
N LEU A 20 1.32 -6.97 -5.93
CA LEU A 20 -0.07 -6.56 -5.73
C LEU A 20 -0.53 -5.56 -6.80
N ALA A 21 0.32 -4.60 -7.17
CA ALA A 21 0.05 -3.61 -8.20
C ALA A 21 -0.21 -4.27 -9.56
N ARG A 22 0.64 -5.22 -9.95
CA ARG A 22 0.48 -6.04 -11.16
C ARG A 22 -0.79 -6.90 -11.12
N LYS A 23 -1.11 -7.49 -9.96
CA LYS A 23 -2.35 -8.30 -9.82
C LYS A 23 -3.63 -7.47 -9.88
N ALA A 24 -3.58 -6.24 -9.39
CA ALA A 24 -4.71 -5.32 -9.39
C ALA A 24 -4.79 -4.46 -10.64
N ASP A 25 -3.86 -4.64 -11.60
CA ASP A 25 -3.72 -3.84 -12.81
C ASP A 25 -3.69 -2.33 -12.52
N ILE A 26 -3.01 -1.95 -11.43
CA ILE A 26 -2.83 -0.55 -11.03
C ILE A 26 -1.35 -0.18 -11.06
N PRO A 27 -1.03 1.10 -11.30
CA PRO A 27 0.34 1.58 -11.18
C PRO A 27 0.90 1.34 -9.78
N TYR A 28 2.17 0.93 -9.71
CA TYR A 28 2.92 0.78 -8.45
C TYR A 28 2.86 2.05 -7.59
N THR A 29 2.92 3.21 -8.23
CA THR A 29 2.83 4.53 -7.58
C THR A 29 1.46 4.76 -6.94
N THR A 30 0.39 4.29 -7.56
CA THR A 30 -0.98 4.36 -7.02
C THR A 30 -1.13 3.46 -5.79
N LEU A 31 -0.64 2.22 -5.86
CA LEU A 31 -0.65 1.32 -4.70
C LEU A 31 0.21 1.89 -3.57
N THR A 32 1.38 2.42 -3.89
CA THR A 32 2.27 3.04 -2.90
C THR A 32 1.60 4.25 -2.25
N LYS A 33 0.94 5.13 -3.01
CA LYS A 33 0.19 6.26 -2.43
C LYS A 33 -0.95 5.79 -1.51
N LEU A 34 -1.66 4.74 -1.91
CA LEU A 34 -2.74 4.15 -1.13
C LEU A 34 -2.24 3.56 0.20
N GLU A 35 -1.18 2.74 0.16
CA GLU A 35 -0.55 2.12 1.34
C GLU A 35 0.23 3.12 2.20
N SER A 36 0.84 4.13 1.57
CA SER A 36 1.72 5.07 2.24
C SER A 36 0.99 6.24 2.87
N ASN A 37 -0.31 6.42 2.57
CA ASN A 37 -1.27 7.37 3.16
C ASN A 37 -0.60 8.26 4.21
N VAL A 38 0.15 9.27 3.74
CA VAL A 38 1.16 9.99 4.51
C VAL A 38 0.47 10.89 5.53
N VAL A 39 -0.11 10.27 6.55
CA VAL A 39 -0.33 10.84 7.87
C VAL A 39 0.96 10.55 8.63
N LYS A 40 2.10 10.98 8.06
CA LYS A 40 3.25 11.30 8.90
C LYS A 40 2.80 12.59 9.56
N LYS A 41 2.13 12.49 10.72
CA LYS A 41 2.01 13.63 11.61
C LYS A 41 3.41 14.24 11.66
N PRO A 42 3.64 15.48 11.23
CA PRO A 42 4.89 16.13 11.55
C PRO A 42 4.87 16.23 13.07
N SER A 43 5.64 15.37 13.74
CA SER A 43 6.01 15.62 15.12
C SER A 43 7.00 16.79 15.06
N VAL A 44 6.47 18.00 15.20
CA VAL A 44 7.18 19.19 15.66
C VAL A 44 6.91 19.34 17.15
#